data_AF-A0A2A9K568-F1
#
_entry.id   AF-A0A2A9K568-F1
#
_cell.length_a   1.000
_cell.length_b   1.000
_cell.length_c   1.000
_cell.angle_alpha   90.00
_cell.angle_beta   90.00
_cell.angle_gamma   90.00
#
_symmetry.space_group_name_H-M   'P 1'
#
loop_
_entity.id
_entity.type
_entity.pdbx_description
1 polymer ?
#
loop_
_entity_poly.entity_id
_entity_poly.type
_entity_poly.pdbx_seq_one_letter_code
_entity_poly.pdbx_strand_id
1 'polypeptide(L)'
;MKLSLLVSWCAAAGFSLTVTAAQAVDGITLGQMEAVVAHCSQIKPADSARYRELLAPLTVDVSAEDLAAVRKTKEYQRGYESIAGQLAVAKKEEVIEACAGALESNN
;
A
#
# COMPACT_ATOMS: atom_id res chain seq x y z
N MET A 1 15.29 -59.74 7.72
CA MET A 1 15.92 -58.40 7.88
C MET A 1 15.55 -57.57 6.68
N LYS A 2 14.66 -56.60 6.86
CA LYS A 2 14.07 -55.77 5.79
C LYS A 2 14.55 -54.34 6.06
N LEU A 3 15.62 -53.92 5.37
CA LEU A 3 16.14 -52.56 5.45
C LEU A 3 15.32 -51.70 4.50
N SER A 4 14.48 -50.84 5.07
CA SER A 4 13.54 -49.99 4.35
C SER A 4 14.27 -48.93 3.52
N LEU A 5 13.92 -48.92 2.23
CA LEU A 5 14.29 -47.92 1.24
C LEU A 5 13.70 -46.55 1.59
N LEU A 6 14.60 -45.59 1.79
CA LEU A 6 14.35 -44.16 1.71
C LEU A 6 14.32 -43.75 0.23
N VAL A 7 13.16 -43.44 -0.33
CA VAL A 7 13.06 -42.66 -1.58
C VAL A 7 11.86 -41.73 -1.49
N SER A 8 12.18 -40.45 -1.24
CA SER A 8 11.67 -39.29 -1.98
C SER A 8 10.22 -39.35 -2.46
N TRP A 9 9.34 -38.61 -1.79
CA TRP A 9 8.23 -37.91 -2.43
C TRP A 9 8.12 -36.51 -1.82
N CYS A 10 8.87 -35.59 -2.41
CA CYS A 10 8.61 -34.16 -2.32
C CYS A 10 7.30 -33.92 -3.08
N ALA A 11 6.20 -33.83 -2.35
CA ALA A 11 4.92 -33.41 -2.92
C ALA A 11 5.09 -31.98 -3.41
N ALA A 12 5.24 -31.84 -4.73
CA ALA A 12 5.26 -30.57 -5.43
C ALA A 12 3.95 -29.84 -5.12
N ALA A 13 4.05 -28.87 -4.20
CA ALA A 13 3.04 -27.83 -4.06
C ALA A 13 3.00 -27.07 -5.39
N GLY A 14 2.05 -27.44 -6.25
CA GLY A 14 1.68 -26.69 -7.43
C GLY A 14 1.03 -25.38 -6.98
N PHE A 15 1.85 -24.42 -6.57
CA PHE A 15 1.43 -23.04 -6.43
C PHE A 15 1.48 -22.44 -7.83
N SER A 16 0.36 -22.54 -8.53
CA SER A 16 0.16 -21.83 -9.80
C SER A 16 0.28 -20.33 -9.53
N LEU A 17 1.45 -19.76 -9.78
CA LEU A 17 1.64 -18.32 -9.85
C LEU A 17 1.04 -17.85 -11.17
N THR A 18 -0.28 -17.67 -11.19
CA THR A 18 -0.92 -16.82 -12.19
C THR A 18 -0.53 -15.39 -11.86
N VAL A 19 0.63 -14.95 -12.37
CA VAL A 19 0.97 -13.53 -12.43
C VAL A 19 0.10 -12.93 -13.53
N THR A 20 -1.10 -12.49 -13.16
CA THR A 20 -1.91 -11.62 -13.99
C THR A 20 -1.19 -10.29 -14.09
N ALA A 21 -0.72 -9.95 -15.29
CA ALA A 21 -0.15 -8.66 -15.63
C ALA A 21 -1.24 -7.57 -15.69
N ALA A 22 -1.99 -7.40 -14.59
CA ALA A 22 -2.56 -6.10 -14.28
C ALA A 22 -1.37 -5.15 -14.11
N GLN A 23 -1.46 -3.91 -14.60
CA GLN A 23 -0.44 -2.89 -14.34
C GLN A 23 -0.25 -2.84 -12.83
N ALA A 24 0.83 -3.45 -12.34
CA ALA A 24 0.98 -3.69 -10.92
C ALA A 24 1.12 -2.32 -10.26
N VAL A 25 0.13 -1.95 -9.45
CA VAL A 25 0.23 -0.75 -8.62
C VAL A 25 1.53 -0.85 -7.85
N ASP A 26 2.40 0.15 -8.00
CA ASP A 26 3.66 0.17 -7.27
C ASP A 26 3.36 0.24 -5.78
N GLY A 27 3.72 -0.84 -5.07
CA GLY A 27 3.42 -0.97 -3.65
C GLY A 27 4.03 0.16 -2.84
N ILE A 28 5.27 0.56 -3.15
CA ILE A 28 5.96 1.66 -2.45
C ILE A 28 5.14 2.95 -2.59
N THR A 29 4.82 3.37 -3.80
CA THR A 29 4.06 4.59 -4.08
C THR A 29 2.68 4.57 -3.44
N LEU A 30 1.96 3.43 -3.53
CA LEU A 30 0.66 3.28 -2.88
C LEU A 30 0.78 3.44 -1.36
N GLY A 31 1.76 2.77 -0.73
CA GLY A 31 1.98 2.88 0.71
C GLY A 31 2.30 4.30 1.16
N GLN A 32 3.17 4.99 0.41
CA GLN A 32 3.51 6.38 0.68
C GLN A 32 2.28 7.30 0.62
N MET A 33 1.49 7.20 -0.44
CA MET A 33 0.29 8.04 -0.62
C MET A 33 -0.80 7.72 0.41
N GLU A 34 -1.05 6.44 0.70
CA GLU A 34 -2.02 6.04 1.73
C GLU A 34 -1.61 6.53 3.12
N ALA A 35 -0.30 6.57 3.43
CA ALA A 35 0.19 7.15 4.68
C ALA A 35 -0.08 8.67 4.77
N VAL A 36 0.17 9.43 3.70
CA VAL A 36 -0.14 10.88 3.64
C VAL A 36 -1.64 11.10 3.83
N VAL A 37 -2.47 10.39 3.06
CA VAL A 37 -3.93 10.51 3.11
C VAL A 37 -4.47 10.15 4.49
N ALA A 38 -3.96 9.07 5.10
CA ALA A 38 -4.34 8.67 6.46
C ALA A 38 -3.98 9.77 7.47
N HIS A 39 -2.79 10.35 7.38
CA HIS A 39 -2.34 11.40 8.29
C HIS A 39 -3.17 12.69 8.13
N CYS A 40 -3.36 13.16 6.90
CA CYS A 40 -4.16 14.36 6.63
C CYS A 40 -5.63 14.19 7.04
N SER A 41 -6.19 12.98 6.87
CA SER A 41 -7.54 12.65 7.36
C SER A 41 -7.64 12.68 8.89
N GLN A 42 -6.57 12.38 9.63
CA GLN A 42 -6.55 12.53 11.09
C GLN A 42 -6.48 14.01 11.51
N ILE A 43 -5.72 14.83 10.78
CA ILE A 43 -5.58 16.27 11.06
C ILE A 43 -6.88 17.02 10.76
N LYS A 44 -7.52 16.75 9.62
CA LYS A 44 -8.74 17.43 9.19
C LYS A 44 -9.81 16.41 8.78
N PRO A 45 -10.48 15.76 9.75
CA PRO A 45 -11.44 14.68 9.49
C PRO A 45 -12.59 15.06 8.55
N ALA A 46 -13.01 16.32 8.58
CA ALA A 46 -14.06 16.86 7.71
C ALA A 46 -13.73 16.71 6.21
N ASP A 47 -12.44 16.66 5.84
CA ASP A 47 -12.00 16.52 4.45
C ASP A 47 -11.56 15.09 4.10
N SER A 48 -11.73 14.10 5.00
CA SER A 48 -11.23 12.73 4.80
C SER A 48 -11.68 12.08 3.49
N ALA A 49 -12.89 12.39 3.00
CA ALA A 49 -13.37 11.88 1.72
C ALA A 49 -12.56 12.46 0.55
N ARG A 50 -12.31 13.76 0.57
CA ARG A 50 -11.52 14.47 -0.45
C ARG A 50 -10.06 14.02 -0.45
N TYR A 51 -9.47 13.75 0.71
CA TYR A 51 -8.12 13.16 0.77
C TYR A 51 -8.08 11.76 0.16
N ARG A 52 -9.11 10.93 0.35
CA ARG A 52 -9.16 9.60 -0.26
C ARG A 52 -9.27 9.66 -1.79
N GLU A 53 -9.91 10.68 -2.34
CA GLU A 53 -9.98 10.89 -3.79
C GLU A 53 -8.60 11.11 -4.43
N LEU A 54 -7.61 11.60 -3.67
CA LEU A 54 -6.22 11.75 -4.15
C LEU A 54 -5.57 10.41 -4.51
N LEU A 55 -6.11 9.27 -4.04
CA LEU A 55 -5.64 7.94 -4.39
C LEU A 55 -6.23 7.42 -5.72
N ALA A 56 -7.23 8.09 -6.29
CA ALA A 56 -7.90 7.63 -7.50
C ALA A 56 -6.95 7.39 -8.69
N PRO A 57 -5.95 8.26 -8.97
CA PRO A 57 -4.99 8.01 -10.05
C PRO A 57 -4.18 6.71 -9.89
N LEU A 58 -4.09 6.17 -8.67
CA LEU A 58 -3.37 4.93 -8.38
C LEU A 58 -4.29 3.71 -8.29
N THR A 59 -5.61 3.91 -8.16
CA THR A 59 -6.53 2.84 -7.73
C THR A 59 -7.75 2.65 -8.63
N VAL A 60 -8.08 3.60 -9.53
CA VAL A 60 -9.35 3.61 -10.28
C VAL A 60 -9.59 2.37 -11.15
N ASP A 61 -8.53 1.84 -11.78
CA ASP A 61 -8.62 0.68 -12.70
C ASP A 61 -8.14 -0.63 -12.06
N VAL A 62 -7.98 -0.64 -10.74
CA VAL A 62 -7.38 -1.76 -10.00
C VAL A 62 -8.45 -2.42 -9.16
N SER A 63 -8.54 -3.75 -9.25
CA SER A 63 -9.52 -4.48 -8.46
C SER A 63 -9.26 -4.33 -6.96
N ALA A 64 -10.31 -4.38 -6.15
CA ALA A 64 -10.17 -4.35 -4.70
C ALA A 64 -9.33 -5.52 -4.17
N GLU A 65 -9.38 -6.68 -4.84
CA GLU A 65 -8.57 -7.85 -4.50
C GLU A 65 -7.08 -7.60 -4.75
N ASP A 66 -6.74 -7.02 -5.91
CA ASP A 66 -5.35 -6.70 -6.25
C ASP A 66 -4.78 -5.62 -5.34
N LEU A 67 -5.55 -4.57 -5.02
CA LEU A 67 -5.14 -3.57 -4.03
C LEU A 67 -4.91 -4.21 -2.65
N ALA A 68 -5.79 -5.13 -2.24
CA ALA A 68 -5.62 -5.86 -0.99
C ALA A 68 -4.38 -6.78 -1.02
N ALA A 69 -4.02 -7.35 -2.17
CA ALA A 69 -2.80 -8.11 -2.34
C ALA A 69 -1.56 -7.21 -2.25
N VAL A 70 -1.55 -6.06 -2.93
CA VAL A 70 -0.45 -5.07 -2.88
C VAL A 70 -0.24 -4.57 -1.45
N ARG A 71 -1.30 -4.26 -0.71
CA ARG A 71 -1.23 -3.81 0.70
C ARG A 71 -0.61 -4.84 1.67
N LYS A 72 -0.50 -6.11 1.26
CA LYS A 72 0.16 -7.17 2.04
C LYS A 72 1.65 -7.31 1.72
N THR A 73 2.16 -6.60 0.71
CA THR A 73 3.56 -6.68 0.29
C THR A 73 4.49 -5.93 1.23
N LYS A 74 5.77 -6.31 1.24
CA LYS A 74 6.79 -5.60 2.03
C LYS A 74 7.09 -4.22 1.46
N GLU A 75 6.93 -4.09 0.14
CA GLU A 75 7.10 -2.87 -0.64
C GLU A 75 6.10 -1.81 -0.19
N TYR A 76 4.82 -2.19 -0.12
CA TYR A 76 3.78 -1.34 0.46
C TYR A 76 4.11 -0.91 1.89
N GLN A 77 4.43 -1.88 2.76
CA GLN A 77 4.71 -1.59 4.16
C GLN A 77 5.89 -0.62 4.31
N ARG A 78 6.95 -0.82 3.52
CA ARG A 78 8.13 0.07 3.51
C ARG A 78 7.76 1.48 3.07
N GLY A 79 6.95 1.62 2.02
CA GLY A 79 6.48 2.92 1.54
C GLY A 79 5.66 3.65 2.61
N TYR A 80 4.71 2.94 3.21
CA TYR A 80 3.84 3.47 4.26
C TYR A 80 4.64 3.91 5.49
N GLU A 81 5.47 3.04 6.05
CA GLU A 81 6.27 3.31 7.24
C GLU A 81 7.29 4.44 7.02
N SER A 82 7.89 4.51 5.83
CA SER A 82 8.86 5.56 5.49
C SER A 82 8.26 6.95 5.59
N ILE A 83 7.05 7.15 5.06
CA ILE A 83 6.36 8.45 5.11
C ILE A 83 5.71 8.67 6.46
N ALA A 84 5.06 7.67 7.05
CA ALA A 84 4.46 7.78 8.37
C ALA A 84 5.51 8.18 9.44
N GLY A 85 6.72 7.62 9.37
CA GLY A 85 7.82 7.98 10.25
C GLY A 85 8.29 9.42 10.06
N GLN A 86 8.37 9.90 8.81
CA GLN A 86 8.74 11.29 8.51
C GLN A 86 7.67 12.27 9.01
N LEU A 87 6.39 11.97 8.78
CA LEU A 87 5.27 12.81 9.24
C LEU A 87 5.17 12.85 10.77
N ALA A 88 5.52 11.77 11.46
CA ALA A 88 5.51 11.71 12.92
C ALA A 88 6.54 12.64 13.58
N VAL A 89 7.63 12.96 12.89
CA VAL A 89 8.71 13.83 13.40
C VAL A 89 8.70 15.23 12.78
N ALA A 90 7.87 15.45 11.74
CA ALA A 90 7.69 16.75 11.11
C ALA A 90 7.00 17.74 12.05
N LYS A 91 7.22 19.05 11.83
CA LYS A 91 6.51 20.06 12.61
C LYS A 91 5.04 20.04 12.23
N LYS A 92 4.19 20.06 13.26
CA LYS A 92 2.74 19.94 13.10
C LYS A 92 2.17 21.01 12.16
N GLU A 93 2.64 22.25 12.28
CA GLU A 93 2.19 23.38 11.47
C GLU A 93 2.51 23.18 9.98
N GLU A 94 3.72 22.70 9.67
CA GLU A 94 4.16 22.40 8.30
C GLU A 94 3.31 21.28 7.68
N VAL A 95 2.97 20.26 8.47
CA VAL A 95 2.11 19.16 7.99
C VAL A 95 0.66 19.62 7.78
N ILE A 96 0.12 20.48 8.65
CA ILE A 96 -1.23 21.05 8.47
C ILE A 96 -1.30 21.85 7.17
N GLU A 97 -0.32 22.70 6.91
CA GLU A 97 -0.26 23.51 5.68
C GLU A 97 -0.14 22.62 4.45
N ALA A 98 0.73 21.61 4.48
CA ALA A 98 0.88 20.65 3.38
C ALA A 98 -0.43 19.89 3.09
N CYS A 99 -1.15 19.44 4.12
CA CYS A 99 -2.44 18.77 3.96
C CYS A 99 -3.50 19.71 3.35
N ALA A 100 -3.55 20.98 3.78
CA ALA A 100 -4.45 21.97 3.17
C ALA A 100 -4.12 22.19 1.69
N GLY A 101 -2.84 22.39 1.37
CA GLY A 101 -2.37 22.59 0.01
C GLY A 101 -2.63 21.40 -0.92
N ALA A 102 -2.58 20.17 -0.42
CA ALA A 102 -2.86 18.95 -1.21
C ALA A 102 -4.28 18.90 -1.77
N LEU A 103 -5.25 19.55 -1.12
CA LEU A 103 -6.64 19.64 -1.62
C LEU A 103 -6.87 20.84 -2.54
N GLU A 104 -6.04 21.88 -2.42
CA GLU A 104 -6.12 23.08 -3.26
C GLU A 104 -5.48 22.84 -4.63
N SER A 105 -4.43 22.02 -4.70
CA SER A 105 -3.76 21.67 -5.95
C SER A 105 -4.53 20.67 -6.82
N ASN A 106 -5.57 20.03 -6.27
CA ASN A 106 -6.39 19.01 -6.94
C ASN A 106 -7.81 19.52 -7.30
N ASN A 107 -8.04 20.84 -7.23
CA ASN A 107 -9.21 21.55 -7.75
C ASN A 107 -8.89 22.22 -9.09
#